data_AF-A0A2X4TZI0-F1
#
_entry.id   AF-A0A2X4TZI0-F1
#
_cell.length_a   1.000
_cell.length_b   1.000
_cell.length_c   1.000
_cell.angle_alpha   90.00
_cell.angle_beta   90.00
_cell.angle_gamma   90.00
#
_symmetry.space_group_name_H-M   'P 1'
#
loop_
_entity.id
_entity.type
_entity.pdbx_description
1 polymer ?
#
loop_
_entity_poly.entity_id
_entity_poly.type
_entity_poly.pdbx_seq_one_letter_code
_entity_poly.pdbx_strand_id
1 'polypeptide(L)'
;MLARREWREGFLAERMQDEILQEQILIETEGERVGQINALSVIEFPGHPRAFGEPSRISCVVHIGDGEFNDIERKAELGGNIHAKGMMIMQAFLMSELQLEQQIPSPPR
;
A
#
# COMPACT_ATOMS: atom_id res chain seq x y z
N MET A 1 -3.45 -8.68 34.87
CA MET A 1 -3.53 -9.83 33.93
C MET A 1 -3.45 -9.39 32.47
N LEU A 2 -4.15 -8.32 32.06
CA LEU A 2 -4.13 -7.82 30.66
C LEU A 2 -2.74 -7.39 30.17
N ALA A 3 -2.04 -6.51 30.90
CA ALA A 3 -0.70 -6.05 30.51
C ALA A 3 0.33 -7.19 30.28
N ARG A 4 0.25 -8.26 31.10
CA ARG A 4 1.13 -9.44 30.95
C ARG A 4 0.80 -10.25 29.69
N ARG A 5 -0.46 -10.24 29.27
CA ARG A 5 -0.89 -10.89 28.03
C ARG A 5 -0.46 -10.07 26.82
N GLU A 6 -0.67 -8.76 26.86
CA GLU A 6 -0.26 -7.84 25.80
C GLU A 6 1.25 -7.91 25.56
N TRP A 7 2.06 -7.91 26.62
CA TRP A 7 3.51 -8.05 26.50
C TRP A 7 3.94 -9.38 25.83
N ARG A 8 3.26 -10.50 26.15
CA ARG A 8 3.57 -11.81 25.55
C ARG A 8 3.19 -11.90 24.07
N GLU A 9 2.16 -11.17 23.67
CA GLU A 9 1.60 -11.18 22.32
C GLU A 9 2.10 -9.98 21.49
N GLY A 10 2.95 -9.11 22.06
CA GLY A 10 3.39 -7.85 21.46
C GLY A 10 4.66 -7.94 20.62
N PHE A 11 5.41 -9.04 20.72
CA PHE A 11 6.74 -9.17 20.13
C PHE A 11 6.82 -8.80 18.64
N LEU A 12 5.87 -9.25 17.81
CA LEU A 12 5.89 -8.95 16.37
C LEU A 12 5.67 -7.46 16.07
N ALA A 13 4.74 -6.82 16.78
CA ALA A 13 4.44 -5.41 16.61
C ALA A 13 5.59 -4.53 17.14
N GLU A 14 6.15 -4.89 18.30
CA GLU A 14 7.33 -4.23 18.87
C GLU A 14 8.53 -4.35 17.93
N ARG A 15 8.77 -5.54 17.37
CA ARG A 15 9.86 -5.76 16.43
C ARG A 15 9.74 -4.91 15.17
N MET A 16 8.54 -4.82 14.58
CA MET A 16 8.28 -3.93 13.44
C MET A 16 8.51 -2.47 13.80
N GLN A 17 8.05 -2.04 14.98
CA GLN A 17 8.28 -0.68 15.46
C GLN A 17 9.79 -0.40 15.63
N ASP A 18 10.55 -1.36 16.16
CA ASP A 18 12.00 -1.26 16.25
C ASP A 18 12.63 -1.15 14.85
N GLU A 19 12.17 -1.91 13.85
CA GLU A 19 12.67 -1.81 12.47
C GLU A 19 12.42 -0.44 11.85
N ILE A 20 11.29 0.20 12.18
CA ILE A 20 11.00 1.59 11.78
C ILE A 20 11.93 2.57 12.50
N LEU A 21 12.09 2.44 13.82
CA LEU A 21 12.94 3.31 14.63
C LEU A 21 14.43 3.18 14.30
N GLN A 22 14.85 2.01 13.81
CA GLN A 22 16.21 1.76 13.32
C GLN A 22 16.37 2.07 11.82
N GLU A 23 15.38 2.72 11.19
CA GLU A 23 15.38 3.12 9.78
C GLU A 23 15.56 1.96 8.78
N GLN A 24 15.32 0.71 9.20
CA GLN A 24 15.30 -0.45 8.33
C GLN A 24 14.02 -0.47 7.47
N ILE A 25 12.91 -0.01 8.05
CA ILE A 25 11.68 0.29 7.35
C ILE A 25 11.48 1.81 7.37
N LEU A 26 11.47 2.42 6.18
CA LEU A 26 11.36 3.87 6.07
C LEU A 26 9.90 4.33 6.11
N ILE A 27 9.48 4.86 7.27
CA ILE A 27 8.17 5.48 7.51
C ILE A 27 8.41 6.89 8.08
N GLU A 28 8.10 7.92 7.30
CA GLU A 28 8.16 9.32 7.77
C GLU A 28 6.82 9.67 8.47
N THR A 29 6.87 10.11 9.73
CA THR A 29 5.67 10.51 10.50
C THR A 29 5.51 12.02 10.67
N GLU A 30 6.49 12.79 10.21
CA GLU A 30 6.54 14.25 10.28
C GLU A 30 6.97 14.83 8.94
N GLY A 31 6.63 16.11 8.72
CA GLY A 31 6.92 16.80 7.47
C GLY A 31 5.97 16.44 6.33
N GLU A 32 6.38 16.77 5.10
CA GLU A 32 5.55 16.61 3.90
C GLU A 32 6.39 16.08 2.74
N ARG A 33 5.80 15.17 1.94
CA ARG A 33 6.39 14.61 0.72
C ARG A 33 5.33 14.49 -0.36
N VAL A 34 5.57 15.08 -1.52
CA VAL A 34 4.68 14.93 -2.68
C VAL A 34 4.76 13.50 -3.20
N GLY A 35 3.60 12.92 -3.51
CA GLY A 35 3.50 11.58 -4.10
C GLY A 35 3.83 10.45 -3.13
N GLN A 36 3.76 10.66 -1.82
CA GLN A 36 3.92 9.60 -0.83
C GLN A 36 2.80 9.64 0.20
N ILE A 37 2.41 8.46 0.69
CA ILE A 37 1.46 8.30 1.79
C ILE A 37 1.80 7.07 2.62
N ASN A 38 1.48 7.12 3.91
CA ASN A 38 1.55 5.95 4.78
C ASN A 38 0.19 5.24 4.76
N ALA A 39 0.13 4.10 4.08
CA ALA A 39 -1.00 3.19 4.17
C ALA A 39 -0.96 2.42 5.49
N LEU A 40 -2.11 1.94 5.92
CA LEU A 40 -2.28 1.12 7.11
C LEU A 40 -2.92 -0.20 6.69
N SER A 41 -2.26 -1.29 7.05
CA SER A 41 -2.79 -2.65 6.90
C SER A 41 -2.99 -3.28 8.27
N VAL A 42 -3.77 -4.37 8.30
CA VAL A 42 -3.88 -5.24 9.46
C VAL A 42 -3.32 -6.59 9.05
N ILE A 43 -2.33 -7.07 9.81
CA ILE A 43 -1.67 -8.34 9.54
C ILE A 43 -2.12 -9.37 10.57
N GLU A 44 -2.50 -10.54 10.06
CA GLU A 44 -2.80 -11.73 10.83
C GLU A 44 -1.80 -12.82 10.50
N PHE A 45 -0.98 -13.21 11.48
CA PHE A 45 -0.06 -14.33 11.32
C PHE A 45 -0.71 -15.63 11.80
N PRO A 46 -0.73 -16.70 10.97
CA PRO A 46 -1.22 -17.99 11.40
C PRO A 46 -0.48 -18.48 12.67
N GLY A 47 -1.24 -18.85 13.69
CA GLY A 47 -0.70 -19.29 14.98
C GLY A 47 -0.32 -18.15 15.94
N HIS A 48 -0.37 -16.88 15.51
CA HIS A 48 -0.28 -15.74 16.41
C HIS A 48 -1.68 -15.34 16.91
N PRO A 49 -1.88 -15.12 18.23
CA PRO A 49 -3.21 -14.95 18.80
C PRO A 49 -3.85 -13.58 18.55
N ARG A 50 -3.11 -12.63 17.97
CA ARG A 50 -3.54 -11.24 17.81
C ARG A 50 -3.07 -10.67 16.48
N ALA A 51 -3.96 -9.97 15.79
CA ALA A 51 -3.63 -9.16 14.64
C ALA A 51 -2.95 -7.85 15.08
N PHE A 52 -2.11 -7.26 14.24
CA PHE A 52 -1.53 -5.95 14.49
C PHE A 52 -1.57 -5.06 13.25
N GLY A 53 -1.55 -3.75 13.47
CA GLY A 53 -1.50 -2.77 12.41
C GLY A 53 -0.06 -2.59 11.92
N GLU A 54 0.12 -2.55 10.61
CA GLU A 54 1.41 -2.28 9.97
C GLU A 54 1.28 -1.04 9.07
N PRO A 55 2.12 -0.01 9.26
CA PRO A 55 2.23 1.06 8.29
C PRO A 55 3.08 0.60 7.11
N SER A 56 2.68 0.96 5.90
CA SER A 56 3.48 0.79 4.70
C SER A 56 3.54 2.08 3.90
N ARG A 57 4.73 2.42 3.41
CA ARG A 57 4.90 3.61 2.58
C ARG A 57 4.53 3.28 1.14
N ILE A 58 3.52 3.97 0.61
CA ILE A 58 3.13 3.93 -0.80
C ILE A 58 3.66 5.19 -1.50
N SER A 59 4.25 5.00 -2.68
CA SER A 59 4.72 6.10 -3.53
C SER A 59 3.98 6.13 -4.87
N CYS A 60 3.76 7.32 -5.39
CA CYS A 60 3.20 7.59 -6.71
C CYS A 60 4.10 8.59 -7.44
N VAL A 61 4.43 8.27 -8.69
CA VAL A 61 5.16 9.15 -9.59
C VAL A 61 4.36 9.31 -10.88
N VAL A 62 4.38 10.51 -11.44
CA VAL A 62 3.70 10.84 -12.69
C VAL A 62 4.74 11.36 -13.67
N HIS A 63 4.68 10.89 -14.90
CA HIS A 63 5.50 11.38 -16.00
C HIS A 63 4.62 11.64 -17.23
N ILE A 64 5.12 12.45 -18.16
CA ILE A 64 4.46 12.66 -19.45
C ILE A 64 4.44 11.32 -20.20
N GLY A 65 3.28 10.93 -20.75
CA GLY A 65 3.10 9.66 -21.45
C GLY A 65 1.64 9.43 -21.87
N ASP A 66 1.35 8.21 -22.29
CA ASP A 66 0.06 7.81 -22.89
C ASP A 66 -1.11 7.65 -21.89
N GLY A 67 -0.98 8.18 -20.67
CA GLY A 67 -2.02 8.09 -19.64
C GLY A 67 -2.18 6.71 -19.00
N GLU A 68 -1.16 5.84 -19.10
CA GLU A 68 -1.19 4.51 -18.50
C GLU A 68 -1.02 4.55 -16.97
N PHE A 69 -1.87 3.79 -16.27
CA PHE A 69 -1.72 3.56 -14.84
C PHE A 69 -0.89 2.32 -14.55
N ASN A 70 0.22 2.52 -13.85
CA ASN A 70 1.17 1.48 -13.53
C ASN A 70 1.08 1.10 -12.05
N ASP A 71 0.38 0.01 -11.78
CA ASP A 71 0.34 -0.62 -10.45
C ASP A 71 1.48 -1.65 -10.35
N ILE A 72 2.50 -1.31 -9.55
CA ILE A 72 3.70 -2.13 -9.36
C ILE A 72 3.38 -3.41 -8.57
N GLU A 73 2.51 -3.34 -7.57
CA GLU A 73 2.20 -4.49 -6.71
C GLU A 73 1.47 -5.57 -7.51
N ARG A 74 0.55 -5.17 -8.40
CA ARG A 74 -0.08 -6.09 -9.34
C ARG A 74 0.89 -6.60 -10.41
N LYS A 75 1.72 -5.74 -11.01
CA LYS A 75 2.69 -6.15 -12.04
C LYS A 75 3.72 -7.15 -11.51
N ALA A 76 4.07 -7.05 -10.23
CA ALA A 76 4.95 -7.97 -9.53
C ALA A 76 4.23 -9.23 -8.98
N GLU A 77 2.94 -9.41 -9.28
CA GLU A 77 2.12 -10.53 -8.81
C GLU A 77 1.97 -10.63 -7.28
N LEU A 78 2.19 -9.52 -6.57
CA LEU A 78 1.99 -9.42 -5.12
C LEU A 78 0.55 -9.00 -4.76
N GLY A 79 -0.11 -8.26 -5.66
CA GLY A 79 -1.48 -7.78 -5.48
C GLY A 79 -2.53 -8.85 -5.72
N GLY A 80 -3.34 -9.15 -4.71
CA GLY A 80 -4.49 -10.06 -4.84
C GLY A 80 -5.69 -9.48 -5.60
N ASN A 81 -6.74 -10.29 -5.80
CA ASN A 81 -7.94 -9.89 -6.55
C ASN A 81 -8.64 -8.64 -5.99
N ILE A 82 -8.65 -8.47 -4.66
CA ILE A 82 -9.28 -7.32 -4.01
C ILE A 82 -8.47 -6.04 -4.28
N HIS A 83 -7.13 -6.12 -4.16
CA HIS A 83 -6.23 -5.02 -4.52
C HIS A 83 -6.45 -4.59 -5.97
N ALA A 84 -6.43 -5.54 -6.90
CA ALA A 84 -6.65 -5.30 -8.32
C ALA A 84 -7.98 -4.59 -8.62
N LYS A 85 -9.07 -5.00 -7.93
CA LYS A 85 -10.38 -4.35 -8.05
C LYS A 85 -10.35 -2.91 -7.54
N GLY A 86 -9.73 -2.67 -6.39
CA GLY A 86 -9.57 -1.32 -5.84
C GLY A 86 -8.83 -0.38 -6.78
N MET A 87 -7.73 -0.87 -7.37
CA MET A 87 -6.96 -0.12 -8.35
C MET A 87 -7.76 0.21 -9.61
N MET A 88 -8.56 -0.72 -10.13
CA MET A 88 -9.45 -0.45 -11.27
C MET A 88 -10.48 0.64 -10.96
N ILE A 89 -11.04 0.65 -9.75
CA ILE A 89 -11.99 1.69 -9.31
C ILE A 89 -11.30 3.05 -9.24
N MET A 90 -10.11 3.12 -8.62
CA MET A 90 -9.34 4.37 -8.53
C MET A 90 -8.93 4.90 -9.91
N GLN A 91 -8.50 4.01 -10.82
CA GLN A 91 -8.17 4.39 -12.19
C GLN A 91 -9.39 4.98 -12.92
N ALA A 92 -10.55 4.32 -12.83
CA ALA A 92 -11.78 4.82 -13.44
C ALA A 92 -12.18 6.20 -12.89
N PHE A 93 -12.05 6.40 -11.57
CA PHE A 93 -12.29 7.70 -10.94
C PHE A 93 -11.33 8.77 -11.46
N LEU A 94 -10.02 8.51 -11.46
CA LEU A 94 -9.03 9.48 -11.91
C LEU A 94 -9.19 9.83 -13.39
N MET A 95 -9.50 8.85 -14.24
CA MET A 95 -9.79 9.10 -15.66
C MET A 95 -11.00 10.03 -15.83
N SER A 96 -12.07 9.81 -15.04
CA SER A 96 -13.27 10.65 -15.08
C SER A 96 -13.00 12.07 -14.59
N GLU A 97 -12.38 12.21 -13.41
CA GLU A 97 -12.17 13.51 -12.77
C GLU A 97 -11.15 14.38 -13.51
N LEU A 98 -10.09 13.77 -14.04
CA LEU A 98 -9.03 14.47 -14.76
C LEU A 98 -9.26 14.53 -16.26
N GLN A 99 -10.38 13.98 -16.75
CA GLN A 99 -10.75 13.94 -18.18
C GLN A 99 -9.65 13.36 -19.06
N LEU A 100 -9.02 12.27 -18.59
CA LEU A 100 -7.94 11.60 -19.32
C LEU A 100 -8.53 10.78 -20.48
N GLU A 101 -8.01 10.98 -21.68
CA GLU A 101 -8.37 10.15 -22.83
C GLU A 101 -7.77 8.75 -22.69
N GLN A 102 -8.56 7.69 -22.84
CA GLN A 102 -8.02 6.35 -23.01
C GLN A 102 -7.52 6.18 -24.44
N GLN A 103 -6.29 5.70 -24.63
CA GLN A 103 -5.97 4.99 -25.86
C GLN A 103 -6.81 3.70 -25.90
N ILE A 104 -7.90 3.71 -26.66
CA ILE A 104 -8.61 2.48 -27.03
C ILE A 104 -7.60 1.64 -27.83
N PRO A 105 -7.30 0.39 -27.44
CA PRO A 105 -6.49 -0.49 -28.27
C PRO A 105 -7.12 -0.53 -29.66
N SER A 106 -6.36 -0.14 -30.67
CA SER A 106 -6.85 -0.21 -32.06
C SER A 106 -7.36 -1.64 -32.30
N PRO A 107 -8.57 -1.81 -32.88
CA PRO A 107 -9.04 -3.15 -33.22
C PRO A 107 -7.99 -3.84 -34.10
N PRO A 108 -7.74 -5.15 -33.90
CA PRO A 108 -6.80 -5.88 -34.76
C PRO A 108 -7.24 -5.71 -36.22
N ARG A 109 -6.28 -5.38 -37.09
CA ARG A 109 -6.51 -5.30 -38.54
C ARG A 109 -6.91 -6.66 -39.10
#